data_AF-A0A969TK11-F1
#
_entry.id   AF-A0A969TK11-F1
#
_cell.length_a   1.000
_cell.length_b   1.000
_cell.length_c   1.000
_cell.angle_alpha   90.00
_cell.angle_beta   90.00
_cell.angle_gamma   90.00
#
_symmetry.space_group_name_H-M   'P 1'
#
loop_
_entity.id
_entity.type
_entity.pdbx_description
1 polymer ?
#
loop_
_entity_poly.entity_id
_entity_poly.type
_entity_poly.pdbx_seq_one_letter_code
_entity_poly.pdbx_strand_id
1 'polypeptide(L)' 'MTTHFITAEIDLQESPLAIQHAVEAELQKRGEPLRWAVTNVDLERQKMMVEAIVTLSTGEGQAVSGERDMGFKGNPH' A
#
# COMPACT_ATOMS: atom_id res chain seq x y z
N MET A 1 6.63 8.99 12.63
CA MET A 1 5.39 8.75 11.86
C MET A 1 4.91 10.09 11.32
N THR A 2 4.53 10.17 10.04
CA THR A 2 3.94 11.37 9.45
C THR A 2 2.62 11.02 8.78
N THR A 3 1.67 11.95 8.84
CA THR A 3 0.33 11.76 8.29
C THR A 3 0.16 12.64 7.08
N HIS A 4 -0.31 12.07 5.97
CA HIS A 4 -0.49 12.75 4.70
C HIS A 4 -1.94 12.64 4.25
N PHE A 5 -2.45 13.73 3.69
CA PHE A 5 -3.73 13.73 2.97
C PHE A 5 -3.44 13.59 1.48
N ILE A 6 -4.06 12.61 0.85
CA ILE A 6 -3.81 12.27 -0.55
C ILE A 6 -5.12 12.07 -1.31
N THR A 7 -5.04 12.28 -2.61
CA THR A 7 -6.09 11.93 -3.56
C THR A 7 -5.58 10.82 -4.48
N ALA A 8 -6.43 9.84 -4.77
CA ALA A 8 -6.15 8.75 -5.68
C ALA A 8 -7.31 8.57 -6.67
N GLU A 9 -6.97 8.29 -7.93
CA GLU A 9 -7.93 7.88 -8.96
C GLU A 9 -7.92 6.35 -9.02
N ILE A 10 -9.10 5.74 -8.92
CA ILE A 10 -9.29 4.29 -8.86
C ILE A 10 -10.28 3.90 -9.95
N ASP A 11 -9.99 2.84 -10.70
CA ASP A 11 -10.94 2.32 -11.69
C ASP A 11 -12.15 1.71 -10.98
N LEU A 12 -13.35 1.97 -11.51
CA LEU A 12 -14.58 1.37 -10.99
C LEU A 12 -14.52 -0.15 -11.15
N GLN A 13 -15.03 -0.85 -10.14
CA GLN A 13 -15.12 -2.30 -10.13
C GLN A 13 -16.57 -2.73 -10.00
N GLU A 14 -16.90 -3.92 -10.47
CA GLU A 14 -18.28 -4.41 -10.54
C GLU A 14 -18.90 -4.70 -9.17
N SER A 15 -18.08 -4.91 -8.13
CA SER A 15 -18.56 -5.23 -6.78
C SER A 15 -18.02 -4.26 -5.72
N PRO A 16 -18.81 -3.90 -4.70
CA PRO A 16 -18.37 -3.04 -3.61
C PRO A 16 -17.11 -3.54 -2.89
N LEU A 17 -16.98 -4.87 -2.75
CA LEU A 17 -15.81 -5.48 -2.11
C LEU A 17 -14.54 -5.34 -2.98
N ALA A 18 -14.67 -5.52 -4.31
CA ALA A 18 -13.56 -5.29 -5.22
C ALA A 18 -13.13 -3.82 -5.23
N ILE A 19 -14.08 -2.90 -5.14
CA ILE A 19 -13.79 -1.46 -4.99
C ILE A 19 -12.98 -1.22 -3.71
N GLN A 20 -13.44 -1.72 -2.55
CA GLN A 20 -12.73 -1.57 -1.28
C GLN A 20 -11.28 -2.06 -1.39
N HIS A 21 -11.07 -3.28 -1.90
CA HIS A 21 -9.74 -3.84 -2.06
C HIS A 21 -8.86 -3.03 -3.03
N ALA A 22 -9.42 -2.55 -4.14
CA ALA A 22 -8.68 -1.73 -5.09
C ALA A 22 -8.23 -0.40 -4.47
N VAL A 23 -9.09 0.24 -3.68
CA VAL A 23 -8.77 1.47 -2.94
C VAL A 23 -7.65 1.20 -1.95
N GLU A 24 -7.82 0.22 -1.06
CA GLU A 24 -6.84 -0.09 -0.02
C GLU A 24 -5.48 -0.45 -0.64
N ALA A 25 -5.48 -1.26 -1.71
CA ALA A 25 -4.26 -1.64 -2.42
C ALA A 25 -3.55 -0.44 -3.04
N GLU A 26 -4.27 0.53 -3.62
CA GLU A 26 -3.67 1.74 -4.16
C GLU A 26 -3.15 2.68 -3.07
N LEU A 27 -3.91 2.86 -1.99
CA LEU A 27 -3.50 3.70 -0.86
C LEU A 27 -2.28 3.13 -0.14
N GLN A 28 -2.21 1.81 0.02
CA GLN A 28 -1.08 1.12 0.67
C GLN A 28 0.26 1.39 -0.02
N LYS A 29 0.27 1.62 -1.34
CA LYS A 29 1.47 2.01 -2.09
C LYS A 29 2.04 3.37 -1.64
N ARG A 30 1.21 4.20 -1.02
CA ARG A 30 1.51 5.58 -0.60
C ARG A 30 1.63 5.72 0.92
N GLY A 31 1.21 4.70 1.67
CA GLY A 31 1.29 4.63 3.12
C GLY A 31 0.14 3.78 3.69
N GLU A 32 0.15 3.54 5.00
CA GLU A 32 -0.92 2.79 5.65
C GLU A 32 -2.21 3.64 5.71
N PRO A 33 -3.33 3.22 5.09
CA PRO A 33 -4.55 4.00 5.09
C PRO A 33 -5.26 3.95 6.45
N LEU A 34 -5.50 5.13 7.03
CA LEU A 34 -6.26 5.27 8.28
C LEU A 34 -7.75 5.47 8.01
N ARG A 35 -8.07 6.29 7.01
CA ARG A 35 -9.44 6.62 6.61
C ARG A 35 -9.44 7.09 5.17
N TRP A 36 -10.48 6.75 4.43
CA TRP A 36 -10.70 7.25 3.09
C TRP A 36 -12.19 7.42 2.80
N ALA A 37 -12.51 8.20 1.77
CA ALA A 37 -13.86 8.39 1.26
C ALA A 37 -13.83 8.61 -0.26
N VAL A 38 -14.83 8.08 -0.96
CA VAL A 38 -15.07 8.44 -2.37
C VAL A 38 -15.66 9.84 -2.41
N THR A 39 -15.03 10.74 -3.17
CA THR A 39 -15.46 12.13 -3.30
C THR A 39 -16.05 12.45 -4.67
N ASN A 40 -15.72 11.64 -5.68
CA ASN A 40 -16.32 11.76 -7.01
C ASN A 40 -16.36 10.41 -7.73
N VAL A 41 -17.33 10.23 -8.62
CA VAL A 41 -17.46 9.07 -9.50
C VAL A 41 -17.73 9.56 -10.92
N ASP A 42 -16.84 9.18 -11.83
CA ASP A 42 -16.94 9.44 -13.26
C ASP A 42 -17.30 8.14 -13.99
N LEU A 43 -18.58 8.03 -14.36
CA LEU A 43 -19.10 6.86 -15.07
C LEU A 43 -18.69 6.82 -16.54
N GLU A 44 -18.34 7.94 -17.16
CA GLU A 44 -17.90 7.96 -18.55
C GLU A 44 -16.49 7.39 -18.68
N ARG A 45 -15.61 7.76 -17.75
CA ARG A 45 -14.23 7.27 -17.69
C ARG A 45 -14.10 5.94 -16.94
N GLN A 46 -15.17 5.48 -16.29
CA GLN A 46 -15.19 4.32 -15.39
C GLN A 46 -14.18 4.46 -14.24
N LYS A 47 -14.12 5.64 -13.63
CA LYS A 47 -13.17 5.95 -12.56
C LYS A 47 -13.85 6.64 -11.38
N MET A 48 -13.24 6.53 -10.21
CA MET A 48 -13.64 7.27 -9.03
C MET A 48 -12.45 7.96 -8.38
N MET A 49 -12.73 9.04 -7.70
CA MET A 49 -11.75 9.80 -6.94
C MET A 49 -11.94 9.53 -5.45
N VAL A 50 -10.84 9.16 -4.81
CA VAL A 50 -10.78 8.85 -3.38
C VAL A 50 -9.86 9.83 -2.70
N GLU A 51 -10.34 10.40 -1.60
CA GLU A 51 -9.51 11.16 -0.67
C GLU A 51 -9.22 10.30 0.56
N ALA A 52 -7.95 10.30 0.98
CA ALA A 52 -7.48 9.44 2.05
C ALA A 52 -6.46 10.12 2.95
N ILE A 53 -6.45 9.67 4.20
CA ILE A 53 -5.42 9.95 5.19
C ILE A 53 -4.56 8.70 5.30
N VAL A 54 -3.26 8.83 5.01
CA VAL A 54 -2.28 7.75 5.13
C VAL A 54 -1.19 8.10 6.12
N THR A 55 -0.63 7.08 6.77
CA THR A 55 0.54 7.21 7.64
C THR A 55 1.77 6.60 7.00
N LEU A 56 2.84 7.36 7.04
CA LEU A 56 4.18 6.90 6.69
C LEU A 56 4.99 6.71 7.96
N SER A 57 5.33 5.46 8.23
CA SER A 57 6.30 5.10 9.25
C SER A 57 7.69 5.36 8.68
N THR A 58 8.39 6.36 9.25
CA THR A 58 9.79 6.62 8.93
C THR A 58 10.63 5.49 9.52
N GLY A 59 10.77 4.41 8.75
CA GLY A 59 11.65 3.29 9.03
C GLY A 59 11.03 2.16 9.84
N GLU A 60 10.41 1.20 9.15
CA GLU A 60 10.56 -0.24 9.38
C GLU A 60 10.22 -0.97 8.06
N GLY A 61 11.15 -0.92 7.10
CA GLY A 61 10.93 -1.45 5.75
C GLY A 61 12.21 -1.59 4.95
N GLN A 62 13.31 -1.96 5.61
CA GLN A 62 14.53 -2.46 4.98
C GLN A 62 15.37 -3.21 6.03
N ALA A 63 14.78 -4.22 6.66
CA ALA A 63 15.59 -5.31 7.21
C ALA A 63 16.06 -6.14 6.01
N VAL A 64 17.29 -5.86 5.57
CA VAL A 64 18.05 -6.63 4.60
C VAL A 64 18.02 -8.13 4.95
N SER A 65 17.13 -8.88 4.30
CA SER A 65 17.31 -10.33 4.16
C SER A 65 18.34 -10.54 3.06
N GLY A 66 19.60 -10.37 3.42
CA GLY A 66 20.75 -10.47 2.53
C GLY A 66 21.90 -11.12 3.28
N GLU A 67 21.98 -12.44 3.12
CA GLU A 67 23.23 -13.19 3.02
C GLU A 67 24.31 -12.90 4.09
N ARG A 68 24.30 -13.69 5.18
CA ARG A 68 25.56 -14.08 5.82
C ARG A 68 25.92 -15.49 5.38
N ASP A 69 26.77 -15.44 4.39
CA ASP A 69 27.63 -16.47 3.85
C ASP A 69 28.28 -17.36 4.92
N MET A 70 28.38 -18.64 4.54
CA MET A 70 29.31 -19.70 4.93
C MET A 70 29.97 -19.70 6.33
N GLY A 71 29.63 -20.74 7.10
CA GLY A 71 30.39 -21.19 8.27
C GLY A 71 30.32 -22.69 8.53
N PHE A 72 30.15 -23.55 7.52
CA PHE A 72 30.31 -24.99 7.67
C PHE A 72 31.73 -25.40 7.23
N LYS A 73 32.68 -25.32 8.15
CA LYS A 73 33.90 -26.15 8.08
C LYS A 73 33.80 -27.20 9.17
N GLY A 74 33.36 -28.39 8.77
CA GLY A 74 33.58 -29.60 9.55
C GLY A 74 35.08 -29.80 9.74
N ASN A 75 35.48 -30.00 10.99
CA ASN A 75 36.84 -30.37 11.35
C ASN A 75 36.92 -31.92 11.35
N PRO A 76 37.75 -32.55 10.51
CA PRO A 76 38.06 -33.97 10.67
C PRO A 76 39.34 -34.10 11.50
N HIS A 77 39.24 -34.77 12.65
CA HIS A 77 40.32 -35.59 13.19
C HIS A 77 39.76 -36.59 14.20
#